data_AF-A0A2D8MC33-F1
#
_entry.id   AF-A0A2D8MC33-F1
#
_cell.length_a   1.000
_cell.length_b   1.000
_cell.length_c   1.000
_cell.angle_alpha   90.00
_cell.angle_beta   90.00
_cell.angle_gamma   90.00
#
_symmetry.space_group_name_H-M   'P 1'
#
loop_
_entity.id
_entity.type
_entity.pdbx_description
1 polymer ?
#
loop_
_entity_poly.entity_id
_entity_poly.type
_entity_poly.pdbx_seq_one_letter_code
_entity_poly.pdbx_strand_id
1 'polypeptide(L)'
;MVKTPDTLSLTDEERWRIALAKDRRFDGAFVTGVHSTGIYCRPSCPARAPKRENVRFYADPASAEAAGLRACKRCAPDQQSREEQAVLHALAAMKEAEDSLSLDRLGALTDYSPTHFQRIFTRAVGLSPAAYQRALRRERAEEALSGGTSVTDAIYEAGYAAPSRFYDDRKDSGMTASDWKDGGKGRTVHWAKVDTTIGPMLVAATERGVCCLSFGEGEEELRARFPRAELAQGGEGFRSLFEQVAAAVEAPHTAASADIPLDVKGTAFQQRVWQALREIPAGETRSYGELAAALGSPKASRAVGGANGANNIAVLIPCHRVIAADGGLGGYAYGTKIKAELLRREKEG
;
A
#
# COMPACT_ATOMS: atom_id res chain seq x y z
N MET A 1 -3.75 23.67 0.69
CA MET A 1 -4.90 23.17 -0.09
C MET A 1 -4.46 23.01 -1.54
N VAL A 2 -4.02 21.81 -1.92
CA VAL A 2 -3.88 21.42 -3.33
C VAL A 2 -4.87 20.29 -3.53
N LYS A 3 -5.78 20.50 -4.46
CA LYS A 3 -7.00 19.75 -4.69
C LYS A 3 -6.70 18.29 -5.05
N THR A 4 -7.34 17.36 -4.34
CA THR A 4 -7.82 16.08 -4.88
C THR A 4 -8.30 16.32 -6.32
N PRO A 5 -8.02 15.48 -7.33
CA PRO A 5 -8.75 15.60 -8.58
C PRO A 5 -10.21 15.34 -8.23
N ASP A 6 -10.94 16.45 -8.10
CA ASP A 6 -12.38 16.47 -7.99
C ASP A 6 -12.87 15.54 -9.08
N THR A 7 -13.61 14.51 -8.69
CA THR A 7 -14.34 13.63 -9.60
C THR A 7 -15.45 14.40 -10.36
N LEU A 8 -15.40 15.74 -10.32
CA LEU A 8 -16.41 16.71 -10.70
C LEU A 8 -15.96 17.74 -11.74
N SER A 9 -14.75 17.69 -12.31
CA SER A 9 -14.38 18.69 -13.34
C SER A 9 -13.61 18.19 -14.56
N LEU A 10 -13.77 16.93 -14.98
CA LEU A 10 -13.38 16.54 -16.33
C LEU A 10 -14.35 17.19 -17.33
N THR A 11 -13.82 18.00 -18.23
CA THR A 11 -14.58 18.56 -19.34
C THR A 11 -14.94 17.45 -20.34
N ASP A 12 -15.99 17.69 -21.14
CA ASP A 12 -16.41 16.76 -22.21
C ASP A 12 -15.26 16.45 -23.18
N GLU A 13 -14.43 17.45 -23.48
CA GLU A 13 -13.30 17.32 -24.40
C GLU A 13 -12.11 16.54 -23.80
N GLU A 14 -11.90 16.62 -22.49
CA GLU A 14 -10.92 15.77 -21.80
C GLU A 14 -11.37 14.31 -21.77
N ARG A 15 -12.64 14.07 -21.44
CA ARG A 15 -13.22 12.72 -21.49
C ARG A 15 -13.12 12.10 -22.88
N TRP A 16 -13.30 12.92 -23.92
CA TRP A 16 -13.10 12.51 -25.31
C TRP A 16 -11.66 12.14 -25.63
N ARG A 17 -10.68 12.98 -25.26
CA ARG A 17 -9.26 12.66 -25.43
C ARG A 17 -8.86 11.39 -24.69
N ILE A 18 -9.34 11.20 -23.46
CA ILE A 18 -9.10 10.01 -22.64
C ILE A 18 -9.69 8.75 -23.31
N ALA A 19 -10.91 8.83 -23.82
CA ALA A 19 -11.57 7.71 -24.50
C ALA A 19 -10.86 7.34 -25.83
N LEU A 20 -10.36 8.33 -26.58
CA LEU A 20 -9.55 8.09 -27.78
C LEU A 20 -8.20 7.45 -27.44
N ALA A 21 -7.56 7.89 -26.36
CA ALA A 21 -6.30 7.33 -25.86
C ALA A 21 -6.46 5.92 -25.25
N LYS A 22 -7.70 5.45 -25.04
CA LYS A 22 -8.03 4.17 -24.38
C LYS A 22 -7.36 4.05 -23.02
N ASP A 23 -7.36 5.14 -22.26
CA ASP A 23 -6.62 5.25 -21.01
C ASP A 23 -7.33 4.53 -19.85
N ARG A 24 -6.77 3.38 -19.45
CA ARG A 24 -7.26 2.54 -18.33
C ARG A 24 -7.23 3.24 -16.98
N ARG A 25 -6.49 4.34 -16.81
CA ARG A 25 -6.42 5.09 -15.54
C ARG A 25 -7.75 5.72 -15.17
N PHE A 26 -8.61 6.00 -16.16
CA PHE A 26 -9.91 6.64 -15.98
C PHE A 26 -11.09 5.66 -16.00
N ASP A 27 -10.83 4.35 -16.08
CA ASP A 27 -11.88 3.34 -15.92
C ASP A 27 -12.56 3.50 -14.55
N GLY A 28 -13.87 3.75 -14.56
CA GLY A 28 -14.66 4.03 -13.35
C GLY A 28 -14.82 5.52 -13.01
N ALA A 29 -14.10 6.43 -13.68
CA ALA A 29 -14.28 7.87 -13.51
C ALA A 29 -15.44 8.44 -14.35
N PHE A 30 -15.73 7.81 -15.49
CA PHE A 30 -16.88 8.06 -16.35
C PHE A 30 -17.09 6.87 -17.29
N VAL A 31 -18.23 6.82 -17.99
CA VAL A 31 -18.46 5.91 -19.11
C VAL A 31 -18.78 6.67 -20.39
N THR A 32 -18.34 6.12 -21.52
CA THR A 32 -18.56 6.67 -22.86
C THR A 32 -19.81 6.03 -23.45
N GLY A 33 -20.91 6.78 -23.55
CA GLY A 33 -22.14 6.37 -24.21
C GLY A 33 -22.11 6.66 -25.70
N VAL A 34 -22.39 5.65 -26.52
CA VAL A 34 -22.42 5.70 -27.99
C VAL A 34 -23.86 5.52 -28.47
N HIS A 35 -24.54 6.64 -28.69
CA HIS A 35 -25.99 6.68 -28.94
C HIS A 35 -26.40 6.06 -30.28
N SER A 36 -25.52 6.09 -31.29
CA SER A 36 -25.79 5.44 -32.57
C SER A 36 -25.90 3.91 -32.48
N THR A 37 -25.31 3.30 -31.43
CA THR A 37 -25.34 1.84 -31.22
C THR A 37 -26.09 1.42 -29.97
N GLY A 38 -26.51 2.39 -29.14
CA GLY A 38 -27.14 2.13 -27.85
C GLY A 38 -26.19 1.47 -26.83
N ILE A 39 -24.88 1.69 -26.94
CA ILE A 39 -23.87 1.00 -26.10
C ILE A 39 -23.10 2.01 -25.26
N TYR A 40 -22.85 1.73 -23.98
CA TYR A 40 -21.83 2.45 -23.20
C TYR A 40 -20.59 1.60 -22.93
N CYS A 41 -19.44 2.27 -22.80
CA CYS A 41 -18.11 1.67 -22.73
C CYS A 41 -17.27 2.30 -21.61
N ARG A 42 -16.26 1.58 -21.09
CA ARG A 42 -15.21 2.21 -20.28
C ARG A 42 -14.29 3.07 -21.15
N PRO A 43 -13.60 4.07 -20.59
CA PRO A 43 -12.61 4.87 -21.31
C PRO A 43 -11.54 4.03 -22.01
N SER A 44 -11.15 2.89 -21.42
CA SER A 44 -10.17 1.97 -22.02
C SER A 44 -10.69 0.99 -23.07
N CYS A 45 -11.95 1.11 -23.49
CA CYS A 45 -12.56 0.10 -24.34
C CYS A 45 -11.74 -0.12 -25.64
N PRO A 46 -11.36 -1.37 -25.96
CA PRO A 46 -10.58 -1.66 -27.16
C PRO A 46 -11.40 -1.54 -28.46
N ALA A 47 -12.71 -1.27 -28.37
CA ALA A 47 -13.57 -1.06 -29.54
C ALA A 47 -13.05 0.07 -30.44
N ARG A 48 -13.49 0.06 -31.70
CA ARG A 48 -13.19 1.13 -32.65
C ARG A 48 -13.81 2.43 -32.12
N ALA A 49 -13.07 3.53 -32.20
CA ALA A 49 -13.57 4.83 -31.77
C ALA A 49 -14.83 5.20 -32.58
N PRO A 50 -15.96 5.51 -31.92
CA PRO A 50 -17.16 6.01 -32.58
C PRO A 50 -16.93 7.43 -33.11
N LYS A 51 -17.83 7.96 -33.95
CA LYS A 51 -17.78 9.37 -34.34
C LYS A 51 -18.15 10.24 -33.13
N ARG A 52 -17.42 11.36 -32.96
CA ARG A 52 -17.60 12.31 -31.85
C ARG A 52 -19.04 12.77 -31.67
N GLU A 53 -19.75 13.04 -32.76
CA GLU A 53 -21.16 13.46 -32.78
C GLU A 53 -22.12 12.47 -32.11
N ASN A 54 -21.75 11.19 -32.02
CA ASN A 54 -22.58 10.12 -31.45
C ASN A 54 -22.24 9.79 -29.99
N VAL A 55 -21.35 10.56 -29.36
CA VAL A 55 -20.77 10.27 -28.05
C VAL A 55 -21.28 11.24 -27.00
N ARG A 56 -21.69 10.70 -25.84
CA ARG A 56 -21.93 11.45 -24.61
C ARG A 56 -21.23 10.74 -23.45
N PHE A 57 -20.82 11.48 -22.42
CA PHE A 57 -20.21 10.89 -21.23
C PHE A 57 -21.17 10.92 -20.05
N TYR A 58 -21.09 9.88 -19.23
CA TYR A 58 -21.89 9.69 -18.03
C TYR A 58 -20.98 9.46 -16.84
N ALA A 59 -21.41 9.88 -15.64
CA ALA A 59 -20.60 9.75 -14.44
C ALA A 59 -20.37 8.27 -14.06
N ASP A 60 -21.35 7.42 -14.31
CA ASP A 60 -21.33 6.01 -13.93
C ASP A 60 -22.17 5.15 -14.90
N PRO A 61 -22.08 3.81 -14.81
CA PRO A 61 -22.91 2.91 -15.60
C PRO A 61 -24.43 3.10 -15.41
N ALA A 62 -24.88 3.43 -14.20
CA ALA A 62 -26.31 3.55 -13.90
C ALA A 62 -26.96 4.74 -14.63
N SER A 63 -26.26 5.87 -14.70
CA SER A 63 -26.69 7.06 -15.44
C SER A 63 -26.70 6.85 -16.96
N ALA A 64 -25.80 6.01 -17.49
CA ALA A 64 -25.84 5.60 -18.89
C ALA A 64 -27.03 4.66 -19.20
N GLU A 65 -27.36 3.75 -18.29
CA GLU A 65 -28.51 2.84 -18.41
C GLU A 65 -29.84 3.57 -18.32
N ALA A 66 -29.95 4.56 -17.42
CA ALA A 66 -31.11 5.44 -17.34
C ALA A 66 -31.35 6.24 -18.63
N ALA A 67 -30.29 6.46 -19.43
CA ALA A 67 -30.38 7.08 -20.75
C ALA A 67 -30.67 6.08 -21.89
N GLY A 68 -31.01 4.83 -21.58
CA GLY A 68 -31.40 3.80 -22.54
C GLY A 68 -30.23 3.06 -23.20
N LEU A 69 -29.02 3.18 -22.66
CA LEU A 69 -27.83 2.51 -23.20
C LEU A 69 -27.60 1.16 -22.49
N ARG A 70 -27.12 0.16 -23.22
CA ARG A 70 -26.70 -1.13 -22.65
C ARG A 70 -25.18 -1.23 -22.52
N ALA A 71 -24.70 -2.05 -21.57
CA ALA A 71 -23.28 -2.28 -21.37
C ALA A 71 -22.62 -2.88 -22.63
N CYS A 72 -21.42 -2.40 -22.95
CA CYS A 72 -20.57 -2.97 -23.98
C CYS A 72 -20.13 -4.38 -23.59
N LYS A 73 -20.54 -5.39 -24.35
CA LYS A 73 -20.13 -6.79 -24.12
C LYS A 73 -18.62 -7.04 -24.23
N ARG A 74 -17.85 -6.11 -24.82
CA ARG A 74 -16.40 -6.25 -25.04
C ARG A 74 -15.54 -5.74 -23.88
N CYS A 75 -15.88 -4.58 -23.31
CA CYS A 75 -15.19 -4.05 -22.13
C CYS A 75 -15.97 -4.28 -20.83
N ALA A 76 -17.20 -4.78 -20.94
CA ALA A 76 -18.12 -5.13 -19.86
C ALA A 76 -18.15 -4.07 -18.75
N PRO A 77 -18.42 -2.79 -19.07
CA PRO A 77 -18.18 -1.65 -18.17
C PRO A 77 -18.82 -1.78 -16.79
N ASP A 78 -19.96 -2.45 -16.72
CA ASP A 78 -20.73 -2.89 -15.56
C ASP A 78 -20.04 -3.93 -14.68
N GLN A 79 -19.13 -4.75 -15.20
CA GLN A 79 -18.52 -5.85 -14.46
C GLN A 79 -17.39 -5.42 -13.51
N GLN A 80 -16.49 -4.49 -13.86
CA GLN A 80 -15.32 -4.16 -13.00
C GLN A 80 -15.70 -3.31 -11.78
N SER A 81 -16.78 -2.51 -11.83
CA SER A 81 -17.33 -1.87 -10.63
C SER A 81 -18.07 -2.88 -9.74
N ARG A 82 -18.78 -3.84 -10.34
CA ARG A 82 -19.43 -4.94 -9.61
C ARG A 82 -18.41 -5.89 -8.97
N GLU A 83 -17.30 -6.20 -9.64
CA GLU A 83 -16.21 -7.02 -9.11
C GLU A 83 -15.56 -6.38 -7.86
N GLU A 84 -15.32 -5.06 -7.87
CA GLU A 84 -14.72 -4.33 -6.74
C GLU A 84 -15.72 -4.23 -5.57
N GLN A 85 -16.99 -3.92 -5.85
CA GLN A 85 -18.06 -3.93 -4.83
C GLN A 85 -18.27 -5.32 -4.24
N ALA A 86 -18.23 -6.38 -5.06
CA ALA A 86 -18.30 -7.76 -4.61
C ALA A 86 -17.15 -8.12 -3.66
N VAL A 87 -15.92 -7.69 -3.97
CA VAL A 87 -14.77 -7.94 -3.09
C VAL A 87 -14.92 -7.20 -1.77
N LEU A 88 -15.32 -5.92 -1.78
CA LEU A 88 -15.54 -5.14 -0.56
C LEU A 88 -16.67 -5.73 0.31
N HIS A 89 -17.78 -6.11 -0.32
CA HIS A 89 -18.91 -6.74 0.38
C HIS A 89 -18.50 -8.08 1.01
N ALA A 90 -17.74 -8.91 0.30
CA ALA A 90 -17.24 -10.16 0.84
C ALA A 90 -16.22 -9.95 1.97
N LEU A 91 -15.33 -8.96 1.88
CA LEU A 91 -14.38 -8.64 2.95
C LEU A 91 -15.11 -8.21 4.24
N ALA A 92 -16.16 -7.39 4.12
CA ALA A 92 -16.99 -7.00 5.26
C ALA A 92 -17.68 -8.22 5.88
N ALA A 93 -18.34 -9.05 5.07
CA ALA A 93 -19.02 -10.25 5.56
C ALA A 93 -18.07 -11.27 6.22
N MET A 94 -16.86 -11.46 5.69
CA MET A 94 -15.83 -12.30 6.31
C MET A 94 -15.36 -11.75 7.66
N LYS A 95 -15.31 -10.43 7.81
CA LYS A 95 -14.90 -9.75 9.05
C LYS A 95 -15.95 -9.81 10.16
N GLU A 96 -17.22 -9.90 9.81
CA GLU A 96 -18.32 -9.97 10.77
C GLU A 96 -18.71 -11.41 11.11
N ALA A 97 -18.49 -12.35 10.19
CA ALA A 97 -18.86 -13.75 10.42
C ALA A 97 -18.01 -14.39 11.53
N GLU A 98 -18.64 -15.02 12.52
CA GLU A 98 -17.98 -15.86 13.53
C GLU A 98 -17.29 -17.06 12.87
N ASP A 99 -17.94 -17.64 11.86
CA ASP A 99 -17.45 -18.78 11.09
C ASP A 99 -17.00 -18.44 9.67
N SER A 100 -16.13 -19.28 9.11
CA SER A 100 -15.66 -19.16 7.74
C SER A 100 -16.80 -19.41 6.77
N LEU A 101 -17.09 -18.42 5.96
CA LEU A 101 -18.02 -18.49 4.84
C LEU A 101 -17.43 -19.37 3.73
N SER A 102 -18.23 -20.33 3.26
CA SER A 102 -17.85 -21.16 2.12
C SER A 102 -17.73 -20.32 0.85
N LEU A 103 -16.95 -20.81 -0.11
CA LEU A 103 -16.82 -20.14 -1.40
C LEU A 103 -18.17 -20.05 -2.14
N ASP A 104 -19.05 -21.04 -1.96
CA ASP A 104 -20.41 -21.02 -2.49
C ASP A 104 -21.25 -19.91 -1.87
N ARG A 105 -21.13 -19.71 -0.55
CA ARG A 105 -21.83 -18.64 0.16
C ARG A 105 -21.33 -17.26 -0.27
N LEU A 106 -20.02 -17.12 -0.46
CA LEU A 106 -19.40 -15.87 -0.92
C LEU A 106 -19.74 -15.56 -2.38
N GLY A 107 -19.83 -16.58 -3.23
CA GLY A 107 -20.34 -16.44 -4.58
C GLY A 107 -21.79 -15.94 -4.58
N ALA A 108 -22.67 -16.59 -3.80
CA ALA A 108 -24.07 -16.18 -3.66
C ALA A 108 -24.23 -14.77 -3.07
N LEU A 109 -23.38 -14.36 -2.13
CA LEU A 109 -23.40 -13.02 -1.52
C LEU A 109 -23.04 -11.91 -2.53
N THR A 110 -22.30 -12.26 -3.56
CA THR A 110 -21.71 -11.30 -4.50
C THR A 110 -22.27 -11.41 -5.92
N ASP A 111 -23.31 -12.23 -6.12
CA ASP A 111 -23.89 -12.56 -7.42
C ASP A 111 -22.87 -13.13 -8.44
N TYR A 112 -21.85 -13.84 -7.96
CA TYR A 112 -20.84 -14.52 -8.78
C TYR A 112 -20.82 -16.03 -8.54
N SER A 113 -20.45 -16.79 -9.58
CA SER A 113 -20.12 -18.21 -9.37
C SER A 113 -18.90 -18.35 -8.44
N PRO A 114 -18.80 -19.44 -7.65
CA PRO A 114 -17.74 -19.63 -6.64
C PRO A 114 -16.33 -19.52 -7.24
N THR A 115 -16.10 -20.18 -8.38
CA THR A 115 -14.82 -20.19 -9.09
C THR A 115 -14.46 -18.82 -9.67
N HIS A 116 -15.44 -18.08 -10.17
CA HIS A 116 -15.25 -16.72 -10.66
C HIS A 116 -14.91 -15.78 -9.49
N PHE A 117 -15.68 -15.82 -8.41
CA PHE A 117 -15.43 -15.01 -7.22
C PHE A 117 -14.04 -15.27 -6.63
N GLN A 118 -13.60 -16.53 -6.52
CA GLN A 118 -12.25 -16.88 -6.07
C GLN A 118 -11.17 -16.18 -6.90
N ARG A 119 -11.31 -16.14 -8.22
CA ARG A 119 -10.35 -15.48 -9.12
C ARG A 119 -10.35 -13.97 -8.96
N ILE A 120 -11.53 -13.35 -8.85
CA ILE A 120 -11.65 -11.90 -8.62
C ILE A 120 -11.03 -11.53 -7.28
N PHE A 121 -11.42 -12.23 -6.22
CA PHE A 121 -10.94 -11.98 -4.87
C PHE A 121 -9.43 -12.17 -4.77
N THR A 122 -8.88 -13.27 -5.30
CA THR A 122 -7.43 -13.52 -5.28
C THR A 122 -6.67 -12.45 -6.07
N ARG A 123 -7.21 -11.99 -7.20
CA ARG A 123 -6.60 -10.92 -8.01
C ARG A 123 -6.63 -9.56 -7.30
N ALA A 124 -7.66 -9.29 -6.51
CA ALA A 124 -7.84 -8.02 -5.82
C ALA A 124 -7.12 -7.96 -4.46
N VAL A 125 -7.19 -9.04 -3.68
CA VAL A 125 -6.71 -9.14 -2.30
C VAL A 125 -5.32 -9.78 -2.22
N GLY A 126 -4.91 -10.54 -3.24
CA GLY A 126 -3.65 -11.28 -3.26
C GLY A 126 -3.68 -12.63 -2.51
N LEU A 127 -4.80 -12.96 -1.86
CA LEU A 127 -5.04 -14.22 -1.14
C LEU A 127 -6.36 -14.85 -1.61
N SER A 128 -6.49 -16.17 -1.53
CA SER A 128 -7.78 -16.82 -1.75
C SER A 128 -8.76 -16.49 -0.60
N PRO A 129 -10.09 -16.52 -0.84
CA PRO A 129 -11.09 -16.30 0.22
C PRO A 129 -10.88 -17.19 1.46
N ALA A 130 -10.52 -18.46 1.24
CA ALA A 130 -10.24 -19.40 2.32
C ALA A 130 -8.96 -19.04 3.09
N ALA A 131 -7.90 -18.62 2.39
CA ALA A 131 -6.65 -18.20 3.03
C ALA A 131 -6.85 -16.92 3.85
N TYR A 132 -7.62 -15.95 3.33
CA TYR A 132 -7.95 -14.72 4.03
C TYR A 132 -8.74 -15.00 5.32
N GLN A 133 -9.79 -15.83 5.27
CA GLN A 133 -10.60 -16.17 6.44
C GLN A 133 -9.84 -17.01 7.48
N ARG A 134 -8.90 -17.87 7.04
CA ARG A 134 -7.98 -18.55 7.97
C ARG A 134 -7.06 -17.56 8.69
N ALA A 135 -6.54 -16.57 7.98
CA ALA A 135 -5.72 -15.52 8.60
C ALA A 135 -6.53 -14.72 9.63
N LEU A 136 -7.77 -14.36 9.30
CA LEU A 136 -8.67 -13.62 10.18
C LEU A 136 -9.06 -14.45 11.44
N ARG A 137 -9.33 -15.75 11.26
CA ARG A 137 -9.59 -16.65 12.40
C ARG A 137 -8.37 -16.82 13.28
N ARG A 138 -7.18 -16.89 12.69
CA ARG A 138 -5.92 -16.96 13.43
C ARG A 138 -5.68 -15.68 14.23
N GLU A 139 -5.93 -14.51 13.64
CA GLU A 139 -5.88 -13.22 14.33
C GLU A 139 -6.86 -13.17 15.52
N ARG A 140 -8.12 -13.58 15.34
CA ARG A 140 -9.09 -13.66 16.44
C ARG A 140 -8.75 -14.71 17.49
N ALA A 141 -8.21 -15.86 17.08
CA ALA A 141 -7.76 -16.90 18.00
C ALA A 141 -6.54 -16.42 18.79
N GLU A 142 -5.63 -15.65 18.17
CA GLU A 142 -4.51 -14.99 18.83
C GLU A 142 -5.00 -13.93 19.83
N GLU A 143 -6.07 -13.19 19.52
CA GLU A 143 -6.74 -12.25 20.44
C GLU A 143 -7.48 -12.95 21.60
N ALA A 144 -8.06 -14.13 21.37
CA ALA A 144 -8.75 -14.90 22.40
C ALA A 144 -7.78 -15.72 23.29
N LEU A 145 -6.63 -16.13 22.75
CA LEU A 145 -5.61 -16.94 23.43
C LEU A 145 -4.51 -16.10 24.09
N SER A 146 -4.58 -14.76 24.04
CA SER A 146 -3.64 -13.85 24.73
C SER A 146 -3.82 -13.79 26.25
N GLY A 147 -4.28 -14.90 26.84
CA GLY A 147 -3.91 -15.36 28.18
C GLY A 147 -2.76 -16.38 28.14
N GLY A 148 -1.59 -15.99 27.59
CA GLY A 148 -0.30 -16.64 27.89
C GLY A 148 0.37 -17.48 26.79
N THR A 149 1.56 -17.00 26.38
CA THR A 149 2.72 -17.71 25.79
C THR A 149 2.70 -18.14 24.30
N SER A 150 3.07 -17.19 23.44
CA SER A 150 4.06 -17.24 22.33
C SER A 150 4.19 -18.54 21.53
N VAL A 151 3.68 -18.65 20.28
CA VAL A 151 4.15 -18.05 19.01
C VAL A 151 5.59 -18.44 18.65
N THR A 152 5.75 -19.35 17.67
CA THR A 152 6.69 -19.32 16.51
C THR A 152 6.46 -20.58 15.65
N ASP A 153 6.05 -21.69 16.26
CA ASP A 153 6.00 -23.01 15.60
C ASP A 153 4.81 -23.21 14.65
N ALA A 154 3.67 -22.56 14.90
CA ALA A 154 2.48 -22.70 14.06
C ALA A 154 2.59 -22.01 12.68
N ILE A 155 3.66 -21.25 12.45
CA ILE A 155 3.94 -20.57 11.17
C ILE A 155 4.56 -21.54 10.15
N TYR A 156 5.18 -22.64 10.59
CA TYR A 156 5.89 -23.58 9.72
C TYR A 156 5.00 -24.68 9.10
N GLU A 157 3.86 -25.04 9.70
CA GLU A 157 3.06 -26.20 9.24
C GLU A 157 1.98 -25.90 8.18
N ALA A 158 1.72 -24.63 7.82
CA ALA A 158 0.58 -24.27 6.96
C ALA A 158 0.89 -24.05 5.46
N GLY A 159 2.05 -24.50 4.97
CA GLY A 159 2.28 -24.63 3.52
C GLY A 159 2.95 -23.46 2.79
N TYR A 160 3.81 -22.70 3.47
CA TYR A 160 4.84 -21.91 2.77
C TYR A 160 5.97 -22.86 2.34
N ALA A 161 6.33 -22.84 1.06
CA ALA A 161 7.63 -23.36 0.64
C ALA A 161 8.72 -22.71 1.51
N ALA A 162 9.59 -23.54 2.06
CA ALA A 162 10.44 -23.28 3.23
C ALA A 162 10.99 -21.83 3.37
N PRO A 163 10.91 -21.23 4.57
CA PRO A 163 11.57 -19.96 4.91
C PRO A 163 13.09 -19.95 4.70
N SER A 164 13.75 -21.12 4.66
CA SER A 164 15.20 -21.20 4.51
C SER A 164 15.71 -20.49 3.26
N ARG A 165 15.03 -20.59 2.12
CA ARG A 165 15.50 -19.94 0.88
C ARG A 165 15.21 -18.44 0.76
N PHE A 166 14.41 -17.85 1.64
CA PHE A 166 14.19 -16.40 1.65
C PHE A 166 14.94 -15.69 2.77
N TYR A 167 15.29 -16.38 3.86
CA TYR A 167 16.10 -15.82 4.94
C TYR A 167 17.59 -16.17 4.85
N ASP A 168 17.99 -17.23 4.13
CA ASP A 168 19.41 -17.54 3.89
C ASP A 168 20.12 -16.47 3.04
N ASP A 169 19.40 -15.77 2.16
CA ASP A 169 19.94 -14.70 1.30
C ASP A 169 19.95 -13.30 1.96
N ARG A 170 19.51 -13.18 3.23
CA ARG A 170 19.11 -11.86 3.80
C ARG A 170 20.00 -11.28 4.89
N LYS A 171 21.13 -11.92 5.23
CA LYS A 171 22.09 -11.34 6.19
C LYS A 171 22.59 -9.94 5.78
N ASP A 172 22.55 -9.60 4.49
CA ASP A 172 23.00 -8.30 3.96
C ASP A 172 21.90 -7.25 3.74
N SER A 173 20.62 -7.57 4.03
CA SER A 173 19.52 -6.64 3.72
C SER A 173 19.30 -5.53 4.75
N GLY A 174 20.03 -5.51 5.87
CA GLY A 174 19.92 -4.52 6.96
C GLY A 174 18.54 -4.41 7.66
N MET A 175 17.50 -5.10 7.17
CA MET A 175 16.15 -5.12 7.75
C MET A 175 15.83 -6.46 8.39
N THR A 176 15.55 -6.44 9.69
CA THR A 176 15.02 -7.58 10.43
C THR A 176 13.53 -7.38 10.68
N ALA A 177 12.72 -8.37 10.28
CA ALA A 177 11.31 -8.39 10.63
C ALA A 177 11.15 -8.54 12.14
N SER A 178 10.33 -7.70 12.77
CA SER A 178 10.09 -7.79 14.21
C SER A 178 8.71 -8.28 14.60
N ASP A 179 8.73 -9.18 15.56
CA ASP A 179 7.57 -9.70 16.25
C ASP A 179 7.18 -8.76 17.40
N TRP A 180 6.57 -7.63 17.06
CA TRP A 180 5.98 -6.70 18.02
C TRP A 180 4.67 -7.26 18.60
N LYS A 181 4.78 -8.34 19.37
CA LYS A 181 3.67 -8.97 20.08
C LYS A 181 3.05 -7.97 21.07
N ASP A 182 1.73 -7.97 21.18
CA ASP A 182 1.00 -7.20 22.19
C ASP A 182 1.37 -5.71 22.24
N GLY A 183 1.74 -5.07 21.12
CA GLY A 183 2.14 -3.66 21.13
C GLY A 183 3.49 -3.37 21.79
N GLY A 184 4.37 -4.36 21.89
CA GLY A 184 5.74 -4.23 22.41
C GLY A 184 5.92 -4.61 23.88
N LYS A 185 4.98 -5.37 24.46
CA LYS A 185 5.03 -5.81 25.85
C LYS A 185 6.38 -6.48 26.18
N GLY A 186 7.04 -5.97 27.23
CA GLY A 186 8.35 -6.48 27.68
C GLY A 186 9.52 -6.10 26.78
N ARG A 187 9.36 -5.11 25.90
CA ARG A 187 10.42 -4.53 25.08
C ARG A 187 10.65 -3.09 25.50
N THR A 188 11.91 -2.69 25.52
CA THR A 188 12.31 -1.31 25.72
C THR A 188 12.63 -0.68 24.37
N VAL A 189 12.04 0.47 24.11
CA VAL A 189 12.28 1.31 22.93
C VAL A 189 13.01 2.55 23.41
N HIS A 190 14.28 2.65 23.02
CA HIS A 190 15.08 3.83 23.26
C HIS A 190 14.79 4.86 22.19
N TRP A 191 14.52 6.11 22.58
CA TRP A 191 14.17 7.14 21.63
C TRP A 191 14.80 8.49 21.97
N ALA A 192 15.03 9.31 20.94
CA ALA A 192 15.49 10.67 21.10
C ALA A 192 14.87 11.57 20.03
N LYS A 193 14.78 12.86 20.33
CA LYS A 193 14.59 13.90 19.31
C LYS A 193 15.96 14.37 18.86
N VAL A 194 16.19 14.35 17.57
CA VAL A 194 17.37 14.89 16.91
C VAL A 194 16.94 16.03 16.00
N ASP A 195 17.67 17.13 16.09
CA ASP A 195 17.49 18.25 15.20
C ASP A 195 18.18 17.96 13.87
N THR A 196 17.44 18.10 12.78
CA THR A 196 17.98 18.06 11.42
C THR A 196 17.66 19.39 10.74
N THR A 197 18.44 19.74 9.72
CA THR A 197 18.23 20.95 8.92
C THR A 197 16.95 20.88 8.08
N ILE A 198 16.34 19.69 7.93
CA ILE A 198 15.02 19.48 7.29
C ILE A 198 13.87 19.72 8.30
N GLY A 199 14.11 19.40 9.58
CA GLY A 199 13.17 19.57 10.67
C GLY A 199 13.47 18.65 11.87
N PRO A 200 12.80 18.85 13.02
CA PRO A 200 12.97 17.99 14.17
C PRO A 200 12.49 16.57 13.86
N MET A 201 13.27 15.58 14.27
CA MET A 201 13.02 14.19 13.94
C MET A 201 13.08 13.33 15.20
N LEU A 202 12.11 12.43 15.35
CA LEU A 202 12.14 11.39 16.36
C LEU A 202 12.82 10.16 15.79
N VAL A 203 13.81 9.66 16.52
CA VAL A 203 14.48 8.38 16.24
C VAL A 203 14.16 7.45 17.40
N ALA A 204 13.70 6.24 17.11
CA ALA A 204 13.50 5.20 18.11
C ALA A 204 14.10 3.87 17.64
N ALA A 205 14.72 3.15 18.56
CA ALA A 205 15.41 1.91 18.29
C ALA A 205 15.23 0.89 19.42
N THR A 206 15.37 -0.37 19.06
CA THR A 206 15.57 -1.50 19.97
C THR A 206 16.98 -2.03 19.82
N GLU A 207 17.35 -3.03 20.63
CA GLU A 207 18.60 -3.78 20.46
C GLU A 207 18.80 -4.39 19.05
N ARG A 208 17.72 -4.53 18.27
CA ARG A 208 17.77 -5.06 16.90
C ARG A 208 18.02 -3.99 15.84
N GLY A 209 17.79 -2.71 16.16
CA GLY A 209 17.93 -1.61 15.21
C GLY A 209 16.82 -0.55 15.33
N VAL A 210 16.83 0.39 14.37
CA VAL A 210 15.86 1.49 14.29
C VAL A 210 14.47 0.93 13.99
N CYS A 211 13.49 1.21 14.85
CA CYS A 211 12.11 0.74 14.69
C CYS A 211 11.12 1.87 14.32
N CYS A 212 11.50 3.13 14.57
CA CYS A 212 10.72 4.30 14.19
C CYS A 212 11.65 5.47 13.86
N LEU A 213 11.32 6.18 12.79
CA LEU A 213 12.01 7.37 12.35
C LEU A 213 11.00 8.30 11.66
N SER A 214 10.66 9.41 12.30
CA SER A 214 9.55 10.27 11.87
C SER A 214 9.82 11.76 12.10
N PHE A 215 9.32 12.60 11.20
CA PHE A 215 9.47 14.05 11.32
C PHE A 215 8.30 14.69 12.09
N GLY A 216 8.61 15.64 12.96
CA GLY A 216 7.60 16.46 13.65
C GLY A 216 6.75 15.70 14.66
N GLU A 217 7.14 14.48 15.02
CA GLU A 217 6.47 13.64 16.01
C GLU A 217 7.25 13.58 17.33
N GLY A 218 6.58 13.12 18.38
CA GLY A 218 7.14 12.99 19.72
C GLY A 218 6.78 11.66 20.41
N GLU A 219 6.95 11.66 21.73
CA GLU A 219 6.69 10.48 22.56
C GLU A 219 5.23 10.00 22.46
N GLU A 220 4.27 10.90 22.26
CA GLU A 220 2.86 10.56 22.16
C GLU A 220 2.56 9.68 20.94
N GLU A 221 3.04 10.06 19.76
CA GLU A 221 2.88 9.27 18.54
C GLU A 221 3.71 7.98 18.60
N LEU A 222 4.88 8.02 19.27
CA LEU A 222 5.67 6.82 19.52
C LEU A 222 4.91 5.83 20.42
N ARG A 223 4.28 6.31 21.49
CA ARG A 223 3.46 5.50 22.40
C ARG A 223 2.21 4.96 21.70
N ALA A 224 1.60 5.70 20.79
CA ALA A 224 0.52 5.19 19.96
C ALA A 224 0.94 4.01 19.07
N ARG A 225 2.18 4.01 18.56
CA ARG A 225 2.74 2.91 17.75
C ARG A 225 3.16 1.70 18.59
N PHE A 226 3.68 1.96 19.80
CA PHE A 226 4.20 0.95 20.72
C PHE A 226 3.50 1.05 22.10
N PRO A 227 2.18 0.79 22.17
CA PRO A 227 1.36 1.11 23.35
C PRO A 227 1.68 0.30 24.60
N ARG A 228 2.41 -0.81 24.47
CA ARG A 228 2.82 -1.64 25.61
C ARG A 228 4.34 -1.79 25.74
N ALA A 229 5.12 -1.07 24.93
CA ALA A 229 6.57 -1.00 25.10
C ALA A 229 6.92 -0.03 26.24
N GLU A 230 8.02 -0.32 26.91
CA GLU A 230 8.66 0.67 27.77
C GLU A 230 9.39 1.69 26.88
N LEU A 231 9.05 2.97 26.99
CA LEU A 231 9.71 4.03 26.24
C LEU A 231 10.77 4.68 27.14
N ALA A 232 12.04 4.54 26.76
CA ALA A 232 13.16 5.15 27.46
C ALA A 232 13.74 6.28 26.60
N GLN A 233 13.76 7.51 27.11
CA GLN A 233 14.39 8.62 26.39
C GLN A 233 15.91 8.52 26.51
N GLY A 234 16.61 8.53 25.38
CA GLY A 234 18.06 8.38 25.30
C GLY A 234 18.55 6.96 25.59
N GLY A 235 19.79 6.87 26.05
CA GLY A 235 20.50 5.61 26.32
C GLY A 235 21.92 5.68 25.76
N GLU A 236 22.94 5.50 26.61
CA GLU A 236 24.34 5.65 26.20
C GLU A 236 24.71 4.70 25.05
N GLY A 237 24.15 3.48 25.05
CA GLY A 237 24.36 2.50 23.98
C GLY A 237 23.74 2.87 22.62
N PHE A 238 22.81 3.83 22.58
CA PHE A 238 22.09 4.23 21.36
C PHE A 238 22.57 5.55 20.76
N ARG A 239 23.41 6.31 21.48
CA ARG A 239 23.88 7.63 21.03
C ARG A 239 24.54 7.56 19.65
N SER A 240 25.46 6.62 19.44
CA SER A 240 26.15 6.46 18.15
C SER A 240 25.18 6.10 17.03
N LEU A 241 24.18 5.25 17.30
CA LEU A 241 23.15 4.91 16.31
C LEU A 241 22.31 6.15 15.94
N PHE A 242 21.90 6.95 16.91
CA PHE A 242 21.12 8.16 16.66
C PHE A 242 21.91 9.21 15.87
N GLU A 243 23.20 9.36 16.15
CA GLU A 243 24.11 10.22 15.37
C GLU A 243 24.25 9.73 13.92
N GLN A 244 24.42 8.41 13.70
CA GLN A 244 24.46 7.83 12.35
C GLN A 244 23.15 8.05 11.59
N VAL A 245 22.00 7.89 12.26
CA VAL A 245 20.68 8.16 11.66
C VAL A 245 20.54 9.63 11.29
N ALA A 246 20.93 10.56 12.17
CA ALA A 246 20.90 11.99 11.87
C ALA A 246 21.78 12.33 10.65
N ALA A 247 23.00 11.79 10.59
CA ALA A 247 23.89 11.96 9.44
C ALA A 247 23.30 11.40 8.14
N ALA A 248 22.65 10.23 8.19
CA ALA A 248 21.97 9.64 7.04
C ALA A 248 20.78 10.47 6.55
N VAL A 249 20.10 11.18 7.46
CA VAL A 249 19.01 12.10 7.11
C VAL A 249 19.54 13.39 6.49
N GLU A 250 20.67 13.89 6.96
CA GLU A 250 21.32 15.08 6.39
C GLU A 250 21.89 14.83 4.99
N ALA A 251 22.46 13.63 4.78
CA ALA A 251 23.12 13.22 3.54
C ALA A 251 22.47 11.96 2.92
N PRO A 252 21.19 12.04 2.46
CA PRO A 252 20.43 10.89 1.97
C PRO A 252 20.93 10.32 0.63
N HIS A 253 21.85 11.01 -0.04
CA HIS A 253 22.55 10.51 -1.24
C HIS A 253 23.62 9.46 -0.91
N THR A 254 24.12 9.44 0.32
CA THR A 254 25.21 8.55 0.72
C THR A 254 24.71 7.14 1.01
N ALA A 255 25.59 6.15 0.82
CA ALA A 255 25.32 4.77 1.23
C ALA A 255 25.31 4.58 2.77
N ALA A 256 25.52 5.63 3.56
CA ALA A 256 25.57 5.55 5.03
C ALA A 256 24.28 4.99 5.66
N SER A 257 23.14 5.10 4.95
CA SER A 257 21.87 4.52 5.39
C SER A 257 21.75 3.01 5.16
N ALA A 258 22.63 2.39 4.36
CA ALA A 258 22.56 0.97 4.03
C ALA A 258 22.89 0.08 5.23
N ASP A 259 23.90 0.49 6.00
CA ASP A 259 24.47 -0.28 7.12
C ASP A 259 23.69 -0.11 8.44
N ILE A 260 22.75 0.83 8.49
CA ILE A 260 21.94 1.08 9.70
C ILE A 260 20.95 -0.09 9.87
N PRO A 261 21.01 -0.84 10.99
CA PRO A 261 20.12 -1.95 11.23
C PRO A 261 18.70 -1.44 11.49
N LEU A 262 17.72 -2.07 10.84
CA LEU A 262 16.31 -1.70 10.91
C LEU A 262 15.49 -2.83 11.53
N ASP A 263 14.61 -2.46 12.46
CA ASP A 263 13.70 -3.35 13.18
C ASP A 263 12.26 -3.07 12.74
N VAL A 264 11.83 -3.70 11.64
CA VAL A 264 10.59 -3.32 10.94
C VAL A 264 9.37 -4.13 11.38
N LYS A 265 8.31 -3.42 11.78
CA LYS A 265 6.98 -3.98 12.04
C LYS A 265 6.07 -3.84 10.82
N GLY A 266 5.72 -4.96 10.19
CA GLY A 266 4.74 -4.96 9.10
C GLY A 266 4.43 -6.33 8.55
N THR A 267 3.36 -6.44 7.77
CA THR A 267 2.99 -7.64 7.02
C THR A 267 4.10 -8.04 6.03
N ALA A 268 4.14 -9.31 5.62
CA ALA A 268 5.10 -9.77 4.60
C ALA A 268 4.99 -8.96 3.28
N PHE A 269 3.79 -8.52 2.90
CA PHE A 269 3.63 -7.64 1.75
C PHE A 269 4.28 -6.27 1.97
N GLN A 270 4.03 -5.63 3.12
CA GLN A 270 4.66 -4.35 3.47
C GLN A 270 6.19 -4.46 3.51
N GLN A 271 6.73 -5.50 4.14
CA GLN A 271 8.18 -5.72 4.20
C GLN A 271 8.79 -5.88 2.81
N ARG A 272 8.13 -6.60 1.88
CA ARG A 272 8.59 -6.69 0.48
C ARG A 272 8.57 -5.35 -0.23
N VAL A 273 7.52 -4.54 -0.01
CA VAL A 273 7.46 -3.19 -0.56
C VAL A 273 8.62 -2.35 -0.01
N TRP A 274 8.85 -2.36 1.30
CA TRP A 274 9.92 -1.60 1.93
C TRP A 274 11.31 -2.04 1.48
N GLN A 275 11.51 -3.34 1.23
CA GLN A 275 12.76 -3.84 0.65
C GLN A 275 12.96 -3.26 -0.75
N ALA A 276 11.94 -3.35 -1.61
CA ALA A 276 12.01 -2.77 -2.94
C ALA A 276 12.16 -1.24 -2.93
N LEU A 277 11.70 -0.53 -1.87
CA LEU A 277 11.99 0.88 -1.68
C LEU A 277 13.48 1.12 -1.46
N ARG A 278 14.12 0.33 -0.58
CA ARG A 278 15.56 0.46 -0.29
C ARG A 278 16.45 0.17 -1.50
N GLU A 279 15.94 -0.60 -2.46
CA GLU A 279 16.62 -0.89 -3.73
C GLU A 279 16.54 0.26 -4.75
N ILE A 280 15.70 1.27 -4.53
CA ILE A 280 15.66 2.46 -5.40
C ILE A 280 16.90 3.30 -5.10
N PRO A 281 17.82 3.55 -6.06
CA PRO A 281 19.01 4.35 -5.82
C PRO A 281 18.68 5.79 -5.40
N ALA A 282 19.58 6.42 -4.66
CA ALA A 282 19.44 7.85 -4.36
C ALA A 282 19.45 8.68 -5.65
N GLY A 283 18.60 9.71 -5.69
CA GLY A 283 18.45 10.60 -6.84
C GLY A 283 17.51 10.05 -7.92
N GLU A 284 17.17 8.76 -7.84
CA GLU A 284 16.17 8.12 -8.69
C GLU A 284 14.79 8.11 -8.03
N THR A 285 13.77 8.03 -8.89
CA THR A 285 12.38 7.86 -8.45
C THR A 285 11.71 6.71 -9.19
N ARG A 286 10.65 6.18 -8.58
CA ARG A 286 9.75 5.20 -9.21
C ARG A 286 8.32 5.63 -8.97
N SER A 287 7.42 5.30 -9.89
CA SER A 287 5.99 5.39 -9.66
C SER A 287 5.50 4.20 -8.84
N TYR A 288 4.35 4.36 -8.17
CA TYR A 288 3.68 3.24 -7.49
C TYR A 288 3.38 2.06 -8.42
N GLY A 289 3.14 2.33 -9.71
CA GLY A 289 2.91 1.31 -10.72
C GLY A 289 4.17 0.54 -11.09
N GLU A 290 5.30 1.24 -11.28
CA GLU A 290 6.60 0.61 -11.56
C GLU A 290 7.07 -0.23 -10.37
N LEU A 291 6.91 0.27 -9.14
CA LEU A 291 7.25 -0.49 -7.94
C LEU A 291 6.37 -1.74 -7.81
N ALA A 292 5.07 -1.63 -8.10
CA ALA A 292 4.17 -2.78 -8.12
C ALA A 292 4.54 -3.81 -9.20
N ALA A 293 4.98 -3.35 -10.38
CA ALA A 293 5.45 -4.21 -11.45
C ALA A 293 6.75 -4.95 -11.09
N ALA A 294 7.72 -4.25 -10.48
CA ALA A 294 8.97 -4.83 -9.99
C ALA A 294 8.72 -5.93 -8.94
N LEU A 295 7.68 -5.76 -8.10
CA LEU A 295 7.23 -6.75 -7.12
C LEU A 295 6.39 -7.91 -7.73
N GLY A 296 6.32 -8.01 -9.05
CA GLY A 296 5.56 -9.06 -9.76
C GLY A 296 4.04 -8.89 -9.70
N SER A 297 3.54 -7.74 -9.25
CA SER A 297 2.10 -7.45 -9.10
C SER A 297 1.71 -6.12 -9.77
N PRO A 298 1.79 -5.98 -11.11
CA PRO A 298 1.63 -4.69 -11.81
C PRO A 298 0.29 -3.96 -11.58
N LYS A 299 -0.74 -4.66 -11.10
CA LYS A 299 -2.07 -4.10 -10.79
C LYS A 299 -2.22 -3.62 -9.34
N ALA A 300 -1.20 -3.81 -8.50
CA ALA A 300 -1.27 -3.58 -7.06
C ALA A 300 -0.77 -2.18 -6.63
N SER A 301 -0.78 -1.17 -7.52
CA SER A 301 -0.24 0.17 -7.23
C SER A 301 -0.87 0.83 -5.99
N ARG A 302 -2.18 0.67 -5.78
CA ARG A 302 -2.86 1.19 -4.58
C ARG A 302 -2.40 0.48 -3.30
N ALA A 303 -2.25 -0.85 -3.35
CA ALA A 303 -1.76 -1.63 -2.21
C ALA A 303 -0.31 -1.26 -1.87
N VAL A 304 0.54 -1.08 -2.89
CA VAL A 304 1.90 -0.56 -2.73
C VAL A 304 1.89 0.84 -2.13
N GLY A 305 0.96 1.72 -2.54
CA GLY A 305 0.76 3.03 -1.93
C GLY A 305 0.41 2.96 -0.44
N GLY A 306 -0.50 2.05 -0.05
CA GLY A 306 -0.84 1.81 1.35
C GLY A 306 0.35 1.30 2.16
N ALA A 307 1.14 0.37 1.60
CA ALA A 307 2.37 -0.12 2.23
C ALA A 307 3.45 0.98 2.36
N ASN A 308 3.61 1.82 1.33
CA ASN A 308 4.51 2.97 1.35
C ASN A 308 4.13 3.98 2.45
N GLY A 309 2.83 4.24 2.63
CA GLY A 309 2.31 5.11 3.69
C GLY A 309 2.43 4.54 5.10
N ALA A 310 2.44 3.21 5.24
CA ALA A 310 2.61 2.53 6.52
C ALA A 310 4.08 2.46 6.98
N ASN A 311 5.01 3.06 6.25
CA ASN A 311 6.42 3.10 6.62
C ASN A 311 6.64 3.98 7.87
N ASN A 312 7.06 3.36 8.97
CA ASN A 312 7.41 4.05 10.21
C ASN A 312 8.88 4.47 10.28
N ILE A 313 9.71 4.15 9.29
CA ILE A 313 11.13 4.46 9.27
C ILE A 313 11.45 5.35 8.06
N ALA A 314 11.06 6.62 8.16
CA ALA A 314 11.27 7.61 7.10
C ALA A 314 12.76 7.70 6.72
N VAL A 315 13.04 8.09 5.47
CA VAL A 315 14.40 8.27 4.92
C VAL A 315 15.21 6.98 4.78
N LEU A 316 15.40 6.19 5.86
CA LEU A 316 16.14 4.93 5.80
C LEU A 316 15.40 3.85 5.00
N ILE A 317 14.06 3.84 5.08
CA ILE A 317 13.20 3.23 4.07
C ILE A 317 12.70 4.38 3.19
N PRO A 318 13.20 4.54 1.95
CA PRO A 318 13.08 5.78 1.19
C PRO A 318 11.73 5.89 0.47
N CYS A 319 10.63 5.95 1.24
CA CYS A 319 9.27 6.10 0.72
C CYS A 319 9.03 7.44 -0.01
N HIS A 320 9.94 8.41 0.17
CA HIS A 320 9.96 9.68 -0.57
C HIS A 320 10.42 9.53 -2.03
N ARG A 321 11.12 8.45 -2.40
CA ARG A 321 11.54 8.15 -3.79
C ARG A 321 10.39 7.66 -4.67
N VAL A 322 9.23 7.33 -4.08
CA VAL A 322 8.05 6.92 -4.84
C VAL A 322 7.14 8.10 -5.14
N ILE A 323 6.90 8.39 -6.41
CA ILE A 323 6.12 9.53 -6.87
C ILE A 323 4.86 9.12 -7.64
N ALA A 324 3.99 10.07 -7.95
CA ALA A 324 2.84 9.82 -8.80
C ALA A 324 3.28 9.62 -10.26
N ALA A 325 2.48 8.88 -11.04
CA ALA A 325 2.80 8.53 -12.42
C ALA A 325 2.82 9.74 -13.39
N ASP A 326 2.26 10.87 -12.98
CA ASP A 326 2.30 12.15 -13.71
C ASP A 326 3.54 12.98 -13.39
N GLY A 327 4.47 12.46 -12.58
CA GLY A 327 5.67 13.17 -12.12
C GLY A 327 5.42 14.07 -10.90
N GLY A 328 4.18 14.14 -10.41
CA GLY A 328 3.85 14.86 -9.18
C GLY A 328 4.40 14.15 -7.93
N LEU A 329 4.71 14.92 -6.88
CA LEU A 329 5.23 14.36 -5.62
C LEU A 329 4.24 13.38 -4.95
N GLY A 330 2.94 13.50 -5.21
CA GLY A 330 1.92 12.72 -4.51
C GLY A 330 1.85 13.02 -3.01
N GLY A 331 1.26 12.09 -2.24
CA GLY A 331 1.20 12.18 -0.78
C GLY A 331 2.51 11.80 -0.09
N TYR A 332 2.74 12.35 1.09
CA TYR A 332 3.81 11.97 2.01
C TYR A 332 3.34 12.15 3.45
N ALA A 333 3.60 11.17 4.31
CA ALA A 333 3.13 11.18 5.70
C ALA A 333 3.58 12.45 6.47
N TYR A 334 4.77 12.95 6.16
CA TYR A 334 5.36 14.13 6.82
C TYR A 334 5.26 15.41 5.98
N GLY A 335 4.42 15.41 4.94
CA GLY A 335 4.17 16.57 4.09
C GLY A 335 5.11 16.71 2.88
N THR A 336 4.59 17.33 1.82
CA THR A 336 5.27 17.38 0.52
C THR A 336 6.52 18.25 0.48
N LYS A 337 6.66 19.21 1.40
CA LYS A 337 7.88 20.04 1.53
C LYS A 337 9.09 19.19 1.92
N ILE A 338 8.94 18.32 2.92
CA ILE A 338 10.00 17.40 3.37
C ILE A 338 10.37 16.44 2.25
N LYS A 339 9.37 15.88 1.56
CA LYS A 339 9.59 14.99 0.41
C LYS A 339 10.38 15.68 -0.72
N ALA A 340 10.03 16.91 -1.05
CA ALA A 340 10.73 17.68 -2.08
C ALA A 340 12.19 17.97 -1.68
N GLU A 341 12.42 18.32 -0.41
CA GLU A 341 13.75 18.61 0.11
C GLU A 341 14.66 17.37 0.12
N LEU A 342 14.14 16.22 0.54
CA LEU A 342 14.89 14.95 0.47
C LEU A 342 15.29 14.61 -0.96
N LEU A 343 14.34 14.70 -1.91
CA LEU A 343 14.61 14.45 -3.34
C LEU A 343 15.60 15.46 -3.93
N ARG A 344 15.60 16.71 -3.46
CA ARG A 344 16.55 17.74 -3.87
C ARG A 344 17.97 17.38 -3.41
N ARG A 345 18.15 17.07 -2.13
CA ARG A 345 19.45 16.68 -1.54
C ARG A 345 20.04 15.42 -2.17
N GLU A 346 19.18 14.49 -2.58
CA GLU A 346 19.61 13.29 -3.29
C GLU A 346 20.11 13.56 -4.72
N LYS A 347 19.72 14.67 -5.34
CA LYS A 347 20.17 15.06 -6.68
C LYS A 347 21.40 15.96 -6.69
N GLU A 348 21.70 16.59 -5.55
CA GLU A 348 22.80 17.56 -5.42
C GLU A 348 24.09 16.96 -4.86
N GLY A 349 24.05 15.75 -4.31
CA GLY A 349 25.22 15.00 -3.87
C GLY A 349 25.76 14.10 -4.97
#